data_AF-A0A7R9WJX3-F1
#
_entry.id   AF-A0A7R9WJX3-F1
#
_cell.length_a   1.000
_cell.length_b   1.000
_cell.length_c   1.000
_cell.angle_alpha   90.00
_cell.angle_beta   90.00
_cell.angle_gamma   90.00
#
_symmetry.space_group_name_H-M   'P 1'
#
loop_
_entity.id
_entity.type
_entity.pdbx_description
1 polymer ?
#
loop_
_entity_poly.entity_id
_entity_poly.type
_entity_poly.pdbx_seq_one_letter_code
_entity_poly.pdbx_strand_id
1 'polypeptide(L)'
;WDHSSVAMCVCDEGYTNPDCSRRICPKGDDPLTTGQSYRQFTISTGADPGLALDGYFKLTFLGETIQFSASGAVWTGTECEASFESMRNIEDVNCVQSTFDSGDTLSATYTVTLNAFPIIPHENNIFSHDGNPLLEDVTCDISGVT
;
A
#
# COMPACT_ATOMS: atom_id res chain seq x y z
N TRP A 1 -26.71 10.41 29.18
CA TRP A 1 -25.49 9.97 29.88
C TRP A 1 -25.04 8.69 29.19
N ASP A 2 -23.77 8.62 28.80
CA ASP A 2 -23.12 7.62 27.90
C ASP A 2 -23.55 7.60 26.43
N HIS A 3 -24.24 8.64 25.96
CA HIS A 3 -24.60 8.75 24.53
C HIS A 3 -23.37 8.88 23.62
N SER A 4 -22.23 9.36 24.12
CA SER A 4 -21.09 9.81 23.30
C SER A 4 -19.75 9.14 23.65
N SER A 5 -19.77 8.08 24.45
CA SER A 5 -18.55 7.37 24.86
C SER A 5 -18.67 5.89 24.52
N VAL A 6 -18.08 5.52 23.39
CA VAL A 6 -17.90 4.11 22.99
C VAL A 6 -16.42 3.79 23.20
N ALA A 7 -16.15 2.77 24.01
CA ALA A 7 -14.82 2.18 24.12
C ALA A 7 -14.76 0.94 23.22
N MET A 8 -13.69 0.82 22.44
CA MET A 8 -13.40 -0.39 21.66
C MET A 8 -12.00 -0.87 21.97
N CYS A 9 -11.79 -2.19 21.95
CA CYS A 9 -10.47 -2.79 22.02
C CYS A 9 -9.75 -2.61 20.69
N VAL A 10 -8.43 -2.41 20.73
CA VAL A 10 -7.56 -2.62 19.57
C VAL A 10 -7.03 -4.04 19.67
N CYS A 11 -7.29 -4.86 18.66
CA CYS A 11 -6.90 -6.25 18.67
C CYS A 11 -5.45 -6.46 18.23
N ASP A 12 -4.87 -7.55 18.71
CA ASP A 12 -3.60 -8.06 18.21
C ASP A 12 -3.72 -8.46 16.73
N GLU A 13 -2.59 -8.49 16.02
CA GLU A 13 -2.52 -8.93 14.62
C GLU A 13 -3.14 -10.34 14.46
N GLY A 14 -3.98 -10.49 13.44
CA GLY A 14 -4.73 -11.72 13.15
C GLY A 14 -6.01 -11.89 13.96
N TYR A 15 -6.37 -10.94 14.84
CA TYR A 15 -7.61 -10.96 15.62
C TYR A 15 -8.55 -9.79 15.32
N THR A 16 -9.84 -10.03 15.47
CA THR A 16 -10.92 -9.07 15.21
C THR A 16 -12.11 -9.28 16.17
N ASN A 17 -13.20 -8.54 15.97
CA ASN A 17 -14.36 -8.32 16.83
C ASN A 17 -14.13 -7.37 18.02
N PRO A 18 -15.22 -6.82 18.61
CA PRO A 18 -15.13 -5.97 19.80
C PRO A 18 -14.41 -6.60 21.00
N ASP A 19 -14.38 -7.94 21.10
CA ASP A 19 -13.76 -8.73 22.16
C ASP A 19 -12.44 -9.40 21.75
N CYS A 20 -11.96 -9.17 20.52
CA CYS A 20 -10.74 -9.76 19.96
C CYS A 20 -10.69 -11.31 19.99
N SER A 21 -11.84 -11.99 20.09
CA SER A 21 -11.88 -13.46 20.20
C SER A 21 -11.88 -14.17 18.85
N ARG A 22 -12.10 -13.45 17.75
CA ARG A 22 -12.17 -14.03 16.40
C ARG A 22 -10.86 -13.84 15.66
N ARG A 23 -10.48 -14.84 14.88
CA ARG A 23 -9.34 -14.75 13.96
C ARG A 23 -9.77 -14.14 12.63
N ILE A 24 -8.87 -13.38 12.03
CA ILE A 24 -9.00 -12.89 10.66
C ILE A 24 -8.67 -14.04 9.71
N CYS A 25 -9.50 -14.22 8.67
CA CYS A 25 -9.22 -15.20 7.63
C CYS A 25 -8.12 -14.68 6.69
N PRO A 26 -7.20 -15.56 6.25
CA PRO A 26 -6.26 -15.24 5.18
C PRO A 26 -7.02 -14.74 3.95
N LYS A 27 -6.44 -13.78 3.24
CA LYS A 27 -6.99 -13.24 2.01
C LYS A 27 -6.27 -13.91 0.85
N GLY A 28 -7.00 -14.69 0.07
CA GLY A 28 -6.47 -15.38 -1.09
C GLY A 28 -7.61 -15.67 -2.05
N ASP A 29 -7.30 -15.62 -3.34
CA ASP A 29 -8.26 -16.04 -4.36
C ASP A 29 -8.44 -17.56 -4.30
N ASP A 30 -9.66 -18.02 -4.60
CA ASP A 30 -9.90 -19.45 -4.73
C ASP A 30 -9.16 -19.95 -5.98
N PRO A 31 -8.24 -20.93 -5.90
CA PRO A 31 -7.52 -21.42 -7.08
C PRO A 31 -8.43 -22.01 -8.17
N LEU A 32 -9.72 -22.23 -7.87
CA LEU A 32 -10.74 -22.68 -8.82
C LEU A 32 -11.56 -21.53 -9.44
N THR A 33 -11.43 -20.29 -8.95
CA THR A 33 -12.05 -19.14 -9.61
C THR A 33 -11.29 -18.77 -10.88
N THR A 34 -12.03 -18.40 -11.93
CA THR A 34 -11.47 -18.02 -13.23
C THR A 34 -12.02 -16.66 -13.64
N GLY A 35 -11.23 -15.85 -14.34
CA GLY A 35 -11.63 -14.51 -14.80
C GLY A 35 -11.57 -13.42 -13.73
N GLN A 36 -10.99 -13.70 -12.56
CA GLN A 36 -10.65 -12.68 -11.56
C GLN A 36 -9.51 -11.80 -12.11
N SER A 37 -9.51 -10.53 -11.73
CA SER A 37 -8.40 -9.61 -12.02
C SER A 37 -7.79 -9.14 -10.70
N TYR A 38 -6.47 -9.11 -10.63
CA TYR A 38 -5.78 -8.58 -9.46
C TYR A 38 -6.13 -7.10 -9.25
N ARG A 39 -6.18 -6.71 -7.98
CA ARG A 39 -6.36 -5.32 -7.61
C ARG A 39 -5.13 -4.53 -8.02
N GLN A 40 -5.34 -3.46 -8.78
CA GLN A 40 -4.28 -2.60 -9.27
C GLN A 40 -4.55 -1.15 -8.91
N PHE A 41 -3.52 -0.41 -8.54
CA PHE A 41 -3.57 1.04 -8.37
C PHE A 41 -2.34 1.70 -9.01
N THR A 42 -2.48 2.99 -9.28
CA THR A 42 -1.46 3.78 -9.97
C THR A 42 -0.95 4.87 -9.04
N ILE A 43 0.37 4.99 -8.95
CA ILE A 43 1.05 6.09 -8.27
C ILE A 43 1.68 6.96 -9.36
N SER A 44 1.24 8.21 -9.47
CA SER A 44 1.86 9.18 -10.38
C SER A 44 2.55 10.26 -9.56
N THR A 45 3.86 10.42 -9.76
CA THR A 45 4.62 11.54 -9.20
C THR A 45 4.68 12.68 -10.22
N GLY A 46 4.89 13.90 -9.75
CA GLY A 46 4.95 15.08 -10.60
C GLY A 46 5.56 16.27 -9.88
N ALA A 47 6.17 17.16 -10.66
CA ALA A 47 6.70 18.44 -10.22
C ALA A 47 6.41 19.51 -11.28
N ASP A 48 6.52 20.78 -10.90
CA ASP A 48 6.44 21.88 -11.86
C ASP A 48 7.63 21.84 -12.84
N PRO A 49 7.47 22.31 -14.09
CA PRO A 49 8.57 22.32 -15.06
C PRO A 49 9.80 23.08 -14.54
N GLY A 50 10.98 22.52 -14.76
CA GLY A 50 12.26 23.04 -14.26
C GLY A 50 12.64 22.57 -12.85
N LEU A 51 11.81 21.76 -12.20
CA LEU A 51 12.09 21.19 -10.87
C LEU A 51 12.20 19.67 -10.96
N ALA A 52 13.43 19.17 -10.83
CA ALA A 52 13.69 17.75 -10.71
C ALA A 52 13.29 17.27 -9.30
N LEU A 53 12.45 16.23 -9.23
CA LEU A 53 12.07 15.58 -7.98
C LEU A 53 13.30 14.98 -7.28
N ASP A 54 13.53 15.39 -6.03
CA ASP A 54 14.48 14.79 -5.11
C ASP A 54 13.83 14.53 -3.73
N GLY A 55 14.57 13.90 -2.82
CA GLY A 55 14.06 13.49 -1.52
C GLY A 55 13.23 12.22 -1.59
N TYR A 56 12.16 12.15 -0.79
CA TYR A 56 11.38 10.93 -0.64
C TYR A 56 9.88 11.18 -0.41
N PHE A 57 9.08 10.24 -0.91
CA PHE A 57 7.69 10.04 -0.52
C PHE A 57 7.61 9.02 0.61
N LYS A 58 6.59 9.14 1.45
CA LYS A 58 6.17 8.08 2.37
C LYS A 58 4.76 7.64 2.02
N LEU A 59 4.58 6.34 1.81
CA LEU A 59 3.26 5.76 1.54
C LEU A 59 2.91 4.83 2.69
N THR A 60 1.71 5.01 3.24
CA THR A 60 1.16 4.15 4.29
C THR A 60 -0.03 3.37 3.73
N PHE A 61 -0.03 2.06 3.94
CA PHE A 61 -1.12 1.16 3.59
C PHE A 61 -1.51 0.35 4.83
N LEU A 62 -2.73 0.56 5.33
CA LEU A 62 -3.26 -0.12 6.51
C LEU A 62 -2.26 -0.21 7.69
N GLY A 63 -1.60 0.92 7.99
CA GLY A 63 -0.66 1.04 9.12
C GLY A 63 0.79 0.65 8.82
N GLU A 64 1.06 -0.05 7.72
CA GLU A 64 2.44 -0.33 7.26
C GLU A 64 2.91 0.81 6.36
N THR A 65 4.18 1.22 6.51
CA THR A 65 4.72 2.40 5.81
C THR A 65 6.00 2.07 5.06
N ILE A 66 6.08 2.50 3.82
CA ILE A 66 7.31 2.51 3.03
C ILE A 66 7.76 3.94 2.77
N GLN A 67 9.07 4.10 2.60
CA GLN A 67 9.67 5.34 2.15
C GLN A 67 10.44 5.06 0.87
N PHE A 68 10.21 5.85 -0.18
CA PHE A 68 10.85 5.66 -1.47
C PHE A 68 11.30 6.98 -2.08
N SER A 69 12.32 6.92 -2.95
CA SER A 69 12.87 8.11 -3.61
C SER A 69 11.81 8.79 -4.47
N ALA A 70 11.77 10.13 -4.46
CA ALA A 70 10.87 10.89 -5.32
C ALA A 70 11.27 10.81 -6.81
N SER A 71 12.53 10.51 -7.08
CA SER A 71 13.08 10.44 -8.44
C SER A 71 12.74 9.11 -9.10
N GLY A 72 12.08 9.18 -10.25
CA GLY A 72 11.86 8.04 -11.14
C GLY A 72 13.14 7.44 -11.70
N ALA A 73 14.26 8.16 -11.65
CA ALA A 73 15.56 7.60 -12.04
C ALA A 73 16.14 6.63 -10.98
N VAL A 74 15.66 6.71 -9.73
CA VAL A 74 16.19 5.96 -8.58
C VAL A 74 15.24 4.87 -8.13
N TRP A 75 13.95 5.21 -7.97
CA TRP A 75 12.94 4.22 -7.58
C TRP A 75 12.37 3.59 -8.85
N THR A 76 12.99 2.52 -9.36
CA THR A 76 12.53 1.84 -10.58
C THR A 76 11.43 0.83 -10.28
N GLY A 77 10.94 0.10 -11.30
CA GLY A 77 9.96 -0.96 -11.09
C GLY A 77 10.41 -2.02 -10.08
N THR A 78 11.70 -2.37 -10.08
CA THR A 78 12.27 -3.36 -9.15
C THR A 78 12.34 -2.83 -7.72
N GLU A 79 12.77 -1.59 -7.50
CA GLU A 79 12.77 -1.00 -6.15
C GLU A 79 11.34 -0.78 -5.66
N CYS A 80 10.38 -0.48 -6.55
CA CYS A 80 8.98 -0.38 -6.21
C CYS A 80 8.42 -1.70 -5.68
N GLU A 81 8.65 -2.80 -6.41
CA GLU A 81 8.27 -4.15 -5.99
C GLU A 81 8.87 -4.49 -4.62
N ALA A 82 10.20 -4.35 -4.47
CA ALA A 82 10.88 -4.62 -3.21
C ALA A 82 10.39 -3.73 -2.05
N SER A 83 9.98 -2.48 -2.32
CA SER A 83 9.45 -1.59 -1.29
C SER A 83 8.10 -2.09 -0.78
N PHE A 84 7.17 -2.44 -1.67
CA PHE A 84 5.87 -2.95 -1.27
C PHE A 84 5.95 -4.31 -0.56
N GLU A 85 6.82 -5.21 -1.03
CA GLU A 85 7.05 -6.52 -0.38
C GLU A 85 7.78 -6.41 0.96
N SER A 86 8.33 -5.25 1.30
CA SER A 86 8.86 -5.00 2.65
C SER A 86 7.76 -4.73 3.68
N MET A 87 6.53 -4.43 3.25
CA MET A 87 5.38 -4.29 4.14
C MET A 87 4.91 -5.67 4.60
N ARG A 88 4.71 -5.84 5.90
CA ARG A 88 4.31 -7.14 6.47
C ARG A 88 2.92 -7.59 6.01
N ASN A 89 2.06 -6.67 5.59
CA ASN A 89 0.69 -6.96 5.18
C ASN A 89 0.54 -7.20 3.67
N ILE A 90 1.64 -7.29 2.92
CA ILE A 90 1.67 -7.60 1.48
C ILE A 90 2.66 -8.74 1.26
N GLU A 91 2.26 -9.77 0.51
CA GLU A 91 3.14 -10.94 0.25
C GLU A 91 3.83 -10.85 -1.10
N ASP A 92 3.08 -10.49 -2.14
CA ASP A 92 3.59 -10.44 -3.52
C ASP A 92 2.91 -9.30 -4.28
N VAL A 93 3.72 -8.50 -4.98
CA VAL A 93 3.24 -7.49 -5.91
C VAL A 93 4.01 -7.54 -7.22
N ASN A 94 3.33 -7.18 -8.31
CA ASN A 94 4.03 -6.81 -9.52
C ASN A 94 3.99 -5.28 -9.67
N CYS A 95 5.16 -4.64 -9.71
CA CYS A 95 5.25 -3.20 -9.94
C CYS A 95 5.90 -2.86 -11.29
N VAL A 96 5.17 -2.10 -12.11
CA VAL A 96 5.66 -1.66 -13.42
C VAL A 96 5.80 -0.14 -13.43
N GLN A 97 7.03 0.33 -13.66
CA GLN A 97 7.31 1.75 -13.88
C GLN A 97 7.12 2.10 -15.35
N SER A 98 6.46 3.23 -15.62
CA SER A 98 6.46 3.86 -16.94
C SER A 98 7.85 4.41 -17.29
N THR A 99 8.04 4.85 -18.53
CA THR A 99 9.17 5.74 -18.82
C THR A 99 9.08 6.96 -17.91
N PHE A 100 10.15 7.28 -17.19
CA PHE A 100 10.23 8.49 -16.37
C PHE A 100 10.71 9.68 -17.20
N ASP A 101 10.39 10.90 -16.76
CA ASP A 101 10.85 12.12 -17.39
C ASP A 101 12.33 12.40 -17.05
N SER A 102 13.23 11.89 -17.87
CA SER A 102 14.68 12.05 -17.68
C SER A 102 15.21 13.44 -18.07
N GLY A 103 14.39 14.32 -18.63
CA GLY A 103 14.82 15.60 -19.19
C GLY A 103 14.55 16.81 -18.30
N ASP A 104 13.63 16.69 -17.33
CA ASP A 104 13.20 17.83 -16.51
C ASP A 104 12.83 17.40 -15.08
N THR A 105 11.65 16.78 -14.91
CA THR A 105 11.02 16.63 -13.59
C THR A 105 11.44 15.36 -12.84
N LEU A 106 12.04 14.37 -13.52
CA LEU A 106 12.29 13.03 -13.00
C LEU A 106 11.02 12.30 -12.52
N SER A 107 9.84 12.76 -12.95
CA SER A 107 8.56 12.16 -12.60
C SER A 107 8.33 10.81 -13.29
N ALA A 108 7.55 9.94 -12.65
CA ALA A 108 7.22 8.63 -13.17
C ALA A 108 5.82 8.19 -12.73
N THR A 109 5.25 7.24 -13.47
CA THR A 109 4.02 6.56 -13.06
C THR A 109 4.31 5.09 -12.80
N TYR A 110 3.79 4.58 -11.70
CA TYR A 110 3.95 3.20 -11.25
C TYR A 110 2.58 2.53 -11.23
N THR A 111 2.50 1.36 -11.82
CA THR A 111 1.32 0.51 -11.78
C THR A 111 1.62 -0.66 -10.85
N VAL A 112 1.00 -0.63 -9.67
CA VAL A 112 1.20 -1.64 -8.61
C VAL A 112 0.03 -2.60 -8.67
N THR A 113 0.32 -3.89 -8.86
CA THR A 113 -0.66 -4.97 -8.90
C THR A 113 -0.45 -5.85 -7.68
N LEU A 114 -1.48 -5.98 -6.84
CA LEU A 114 -1.46 -6.82 -5.65
C LEU A 114 -1.75 -8.26 -6.04
N ASN A 115 -0.73 -9.11 -6.03
CA ASN A 115 -0.86 -10.52 -6.43
C ASN A 115 -1.28 -11.39 -5.25
N ALA A 116 -0.71 -11.15 -4.07
CA ALA A 116 -1.03 -11.93 -2.87
C ALA A 116 -0.90 -11.12 -1.58
N PHE A 117 -1.71 -11.52 -0.59
CA PHE A 117 -1.59 -11.11 0.80
C PHE A 117 -1.10 -12.28 1.65
N PRO A 118 -0.38 -12.03 2.75
CA PRO A 118 0.19 -13.08 3.58
C PRO A 118 -0.86 -14.06 4.12
N ILE A 119 -0.49 -15.35 4.14
CA ILE A 119 -1.32 -16.41 4.73
C ILE A 119 -1.58 -16.17 6.23
N ILE A 120 -0.64 -15.56 6.94
CA ILE A 120 -0.84 -15.10 8.32
C ILE A 120 -1.20 -13.62 8.26
N PRO A 121 -2.46 -13.22 8.49
CA PRO A 121 -2.86 -11.82 8.35
C PRO A 121 -2.15 -10.94 9.37
N HIS A 122 -1.44 -9.93 8.88
CA HIS A 122 -0.86 -8.85 9.69
C HIS A 122 -1.84 -7.68 9.88
N GLU A 123 -3.12 -8.01 9.96
CA GLU A 123 -4.26 -7.08 10.06
C GLU A 123 -4.89 -7.16 11.46
N ASN A 124 -5.70 -6.18 11.84
CA ASN A 124 -6.52 -6.23 13.05
C ASN A 124 -7.90 -5.58 12.83
N ASN A 125 -8.67 -5.35 13.89
CA ASN A 125 -10.00 -4.73 13.80
C ASN A 125 -10.01 -3.24 13.40
N ILE A 126 -8.85 -2.60 13.22
CA ILE A 126 -8.70 -1.21 12.78
C ILE A 126 -8.08 -1.15 11.38
N PHE A 127 -7.06 -1.97 11.14
CA PHE A 127 -6.32 -2.04 9.89
C PHE A 127 -6.60 -3.38 9.22
N SER A 128 -7.59 -3.41 8.32
CA SER A 128 -7.98 -4.62 7.61
C SER A 128 -8.71 -4.32 6.32
N HIS A 129 -8.66 -5.24 5.36
CA HIS A 129 -9.49 -5.23 4.16
C HIS A 129 -10.13 -6.59 3.87
N ASP A 130 -11.10 -6.63 2.95
CA ASP A 130 -11.75 -7.87 2.52
C ASP A 130 -11.09 -8.55 1.30
N GLY A 131 -9.82 -8.23 1.03
CA GLY A 131 -9.07 -8.71 -0.13
C GLY A 131 -9.19 -7.80 -1.36
N ASN A 132 -10.01 -6.75 -1.25
CA ASN A 132 -10.09 -5.66 -2.22
C ASN A 132 -9.92 -4.31 -1.49
N PRO A 133 -8.67 -3.90 -1.18
CA PRO A 133 -8.42 -2.64 -0.49
C PRO A 133 -8.94 -1.44 -1.30
N LEU A 134 -9.53 -0.50 -0.59
CA LEU A 134 -10.03 0.75 -1.14
C LEU A 134 -8.86 1.73 -1.30
N LEU A 135 -9.06 2.75 -2.15
CA LEU A 135 -8.03 3.77 -2.32
C LEU A 135 -7.83 4.61 -1.04
N GLU A 136 -8.86 4.71 -0.19
CA GLU A 136 -8.80 5.40 1.10
C GLU A 136 -7.93 4.70 2.14
N ASP A 137 -7.60 3.42 1.94
CA ASP A 137 -6.67 2.67 2.79
C ASP A 137 -5.20 3.07 2.54
N VAL A 138 -4.95 3.86 1.50
CA VAL A 138 -3.63 4.32 1.08
C VAL A 138 -3.51 5.81 1.34
N THR A 139 -2.43 6.21 2.02
CA THR A 139 -2.09 7.63 2.22
C THR A 139 -0.67 7.90 1.74
N CYS A 140 -0.44 9.10 1.24
CA CYS A 140 0.87 9.54 0.75
C CYS A 140 1.26 10.85 1.45
N ASP A 141 2.42 10.86 2.09
CA ASP A 141 3.05 12.03 2.68
C ASP A 141 4.19 12.52 1.77
N ILE A 142 4.06 13.78 1.36
CA ILE A 142 4.95 14.46 0.42
C ILE A 142 5.92 15.43 1.12
N SER A 143 5.90 15.51 2.45
CA SER A 143 6.71 16.47 3.21
C SER A 143 8.22 16.26 3.07
N GLY A 144 8.64 15.08 2.62
CA GLY A 144 10.04 14.74 2.34
C GLY A 144 10.50 15.00 0.91
N VAL A 145 9.63 15.50 0.04
CA VAL A 145 9.94 15.79 -1.37
C VAL A 145 10.52 17.18 -1.48
N THR A 146 11.57 17.33 -2.29
CA THR A 146 12.27 18.60 -2.52
C THR A 146 12.53 18.86 -3.98
#